data_AF-R8ALY3-F1
#
_entry.id   AF-R8ALY3-F1
#
_cell.length_a   1.000
_cell.length_b   1.000
_cell.length_c   1.000
_cell.angle_alpha   90.00
_cell.angle_beta   90.00
_cell.angle_gamma   90.00
#
_symmetry.space_group_name_H-M   'P 1'
#
loop_
_entity.id
_entity.type
_entity.pdbx_description
1 polymer ?
#
loop_
_entity_poly.entity_id
_entity_poly.type
_entity_poly.pdbx_seq_one_letter_code
_entity_poly.pdbx_strand_id
1 'polypeptide(L)'
;MDRSIRCEDAAAQIASSLPHSLYDTAWVRRAEQQAVAAQGISLWQLMQRAGAAVWQWIEQHYPDLRSLVIVCGNGNNGGDGLVLAALAAQSGVRVSVYMPPFAGQTLVQPAQQALQAWLAQGGHLLHDLARLDTQADLVVDALLGIGVRGAVRPDLAKVIQWVNTHSMPVLALDIPSGLQADSGTVAGVAVRAKATLTLVAL
;
A
#
# COMPACT_ATOMS: atom_id res chain seq x y z
N MET A 1 -41.65 1.79 -6.64
CA MET A 1 -40.35 1.74 -7.35
C MET A 1 -39.45 0.84 -6.53
N ASP A 2 -39.38 -0.40 -6.99
CA ASP A 2 -38.75 -1.55 -6.35
C ASP A 2 -37.23 -1.42 -6.44
N ARG A 3 -36.54 -1.49 -5.29
CA ARG A 3 -35.06 -1.54 -5.20
C ARG A 3 -34.60 -2.91 -4.71
N SER A 4 -35.18 -3.99 -5.26
CA SER A 4 -34.56 -5.30 -5.17
C SER A 4 -33.39 -5.38 -6.16
N ILE A 5 -32.19 -4.98 -5.74
CA ILE A 5 -30.97 -5.48 -6.41
C ILE A 5 -30.92 -6.96 -6.04
N ARG A 6 -31.29 -7.83 -6.98
CA ARG A 6 -31.28 -9.27 -6.79
C ARG A 6 -29.85 -9.69 -6.50
N CYS A 7 -29.63 -10.43 -5.40
CA CYS A 7 -28.31 -10.99 -5.03
C CYS A 7 -27.64 -11.78 -6.17
N GLU A 8 -28.42 -12.27 -7.13
CA GLU A 8 -27.94 -13.06 -8.27
C GLU A 8 -27.11 -12.25 -9.28
N ASP A 9 -27.44 -10.97 -9.51
CA ASP A 9 -26.74 -10.13 -10.50
C ASP A 9 -25.36 -9.67 -9.99
N ALA A 10 -25.24 -9.41 -8.68
CA ALA A 10 -23.96 -9.09 -8.05
C ALA A 10 -23.02 -10.31 -8.02
N ALA A 11 -23.54 -11.50 -7.74
CA ALA A 11 -22.75 -12.73 -7.71
C ALA A 11 -22.20 -13.14 -9.09
N ALA A 12 -23.00 -12.95 -10.16
CA ALA A 12 -22.57 -13.23 -11.53
C ALA A 12 -21.47 -12.26 -12.00
N GLN A 13 -21.54 -10.98 -11.59
CA GLN A 13 -20.52 -9.98 -11.92
C GLN A 13 -19.20 -10.26 -11.18
N ILE A 14 -19.27 -10.67 -9.91
CA ILE A 14 -18.11 -11.09 -9.09
C ILE A 14 -17.42 -12.33 -9.68
N ALA A 15 -18.17 -13.30 -10.20
CA ALA A 15 -17.60 -14.51 -10.80
C ALA A 15 -16.77 -14.25 -12.07
N SER A 16 -17.01 -13.13 -12.77
CA SER A 16 -16.25 -12.73 -13.96
C SER A 16 -14.99 -11.91 -13.67
N SER A 17 -14.79 -11.46 -12.42
CA SER A 17 -13.73 -10.52 -12.04
C SER A 17 -12.72 -11.08 -11.03
N LEU A 18 -12.93 -12.28 -10.49
CA LEU A 18 -11.97 -12.92 -9.61
C LEU A 18 -10.89 -13.62 -10.45
N PRO A 19 -9.61 -13.50 -10.09
CA PRO A 19 -8.57 -14.18 -10.83
C PRO A 19 -8.78 -15.69 -10.75
N HIS A 20 -8.46 -16.38 -11.85
CA HIS A 20 -8.55 -17.84 -11.91
C HIS A 20 -7.49 -18.55 -11.05
N SER A 21 -6.51 -17.80 -10.53
CA SER A 21 -5.43 -18.31 -9.69
C SER A 21 -5.27 -17.41 -8.46
N LEU A 22 -5.03 -18.04 -7.31
CA LEU A 22 -4.60 -17.39 -6.07
C LEU A 22 -3.25 -18.01 -5.65
N TYR A 23 -2.29 -17.18 -5.26
CA TYR A 23 -0.96 -17.64 -4.89
C TYR A 23 -0.66 -17.38 -3.42
N ASP A 24 -0.07 -18.39 -2.76
CA ASP A 24 0.39 -18.21 -1.38
C ASP A 24 1.59 -17.24 -1.31
N THR A 25 1.81 -16.68 -0.13
CA THR A 25 2.88 -15.72 0.10
C THR A 25 4.28 -16.28 -0.17
N ALA A 26 4.47 -17.60 -0.05
CA ALA A 26 5.74 -18.25 -0.33
C ALA A 26 6.00 -18.38 -1.84
N TRP A 27 4.96 -18.55 -2.64
CA TRP A 27 5.03 -18.51 -4.10
C TRP A 27 5.39 -17.10 -4.58
N VAL A 28 4.68 -16.07 -4.11
CA VAL A 28 4.92 -14.67 -4.54
C VAL A 28 6.37 -14.27 -4.30
N ARG A 29 6.91 -14.53 -3.10
CA ARG A 29 8.32 -14.25 -2.76
C ARG A 29 9.31 -14.96 -3.68
N ARG A 30 9.04 -16.21 -4.07
CA ARG A 30 9.90 -16.96 -5.01
C ARG A 30 9.80 -16.39 -6.42
N ALA A 31 8.59 -16.08 -6.87
CA ALA A 31 8.35 -15.51 -8.19
C ALA A 31 9.03 -14.15 -8.36
N GLU A 32 9.02 -13.29 -7.35
CA GLU A 32 9.77 -12.02 -7.35
C GLU A 32 11.27 -12.23 -7.58
N GLN A 33 11.90 -13.13 -6.81
CA GLN A 33 13.33 -13.40 -6.96
C GLN A 33 13.67 -14.00 -8.33
N GLN A 34 12.81 -14.88 -8.85
CA GLN A 34 12.96 -15.45 -10.18
C GLN A 34 12.82 -14.39 -11.28
N ALA A 35 11.86 -13.47 -11.16
CA ALA A 35 11.65 -12.39 -12.12
C ALA A 35 12.84 -11.42 -12.14
N VAL A 36 13.38 -11.07 -10.98
CA VAL A 36 14.59 -10.24 -10.82
C VAL A 36 15.77 -10.89 -11.53
N ALA A 37 16.03 -12.18 -11.26
CA ALA A 37 17.10 -12.93 -11.88
C ALA A 37 16.93 -13.08 -13.40
N ALA A 38 15.73 -13.43 -13.86
CA ALA A 38 15.43 -13.65 -15.28
C ALA A 38 15.54 -12.37 -16.12
N GLN A 39 15.21 -11.21 -15.54
CA GLN A 39 15.24 -9.93 -16.24
C GLN A 39 16.57 -9.17 -16.06
N GLY A 40 17.49 -9.68 -15.23
CA GLY A 40 18.75 -8.99 -14.92
C GLY A 40 18.54 -7.62 -14.26
N ILE A 41 17.45 -7.46 -13.51
CA ILE A 41 17.15 -6.24 -12.75
C ILE A 41 17.45 -6.44 -11.26
N SER A 42 17.42 -5.37 -10.49
CA SER A 42 17.50 -5.38 -9.02
C SER A 42 16.11 -5.34 -8.38
N LEU A 43 16.03 -5.75 -7.11
CA LEU A 43 14.82 -5.56 -6.28
C LEU A 43 14.43 -4.08 -6.17
N TRP A 44 15.42 -3.19 -6.16
CA TRP A 44 15.18 -1.75 -6.23
C TRP A 44 14.45 -1.34 -7.51
N GLN A 45 14.91 -1.80 -8.68
CA GLN A 45 14.23 -1.52 -9.94
C GLN A 45 12.82 -2.14 -10.01
N LEU A 46 12.61 -3.29 -9.38
CA LEU A 46 11.27 -3.88 -9.26
C LEU A 46 10.34 -2.99 -8.41
N MET A 47 10.81 -2.51 -7.26
CA MET A 47 10.10 -1.56 -6.40
C MET A 47 9.79 -0.24 -7.12
N GLN A 48 10.73 0.28 -7.92
CA GLN A 48 10.49 1.46 -8.75
C GLN A 48 9.34 1.24 -9.74
N ARG A 49 9.26 0.06 -10.37
CA ARG A 49 8.16 -0.30 -11.28
C ARG A 49 6.84 -0.43 -10.54
N ALA A 50 6.83 -1.04 -9.37
CA ALA A 50 5.64 -1.15 -8.53
C ALA A 50 5.08 0.23 -8.16
N GLY A 51 5.92 1.12 -7.61
CA GLY A 51 5.52 2.49 -7.28
C GLY A 51 5.04 3.28 -8.50
N ALA A 52 5.67 3.12 -9.67
CA ALA A 52 5.24 3.75 -10.91
C ALA A 52 3.87 3.23 -11.40
N ALA A 53 3.62 1.93 -11.32
CA ALA A 53 2.33 1.35 -11.67
C ALA A 53 1.21 1.85 -10.74
N VAL A 54 1.49 1.97 -9.44
CA VAL A 54 0.56 2.55 -8.46
C VAL A 54 0.27 4.01 -8.78
N TRP A 55 1.30 4.81 -9.06
CA TRP A 55 1.13 6.21 -9.44
C TRP A 55 0.28 6.37 -10.71
N GLN A 56 0.58 5.59 -11.75
CA GLN A 56 -0.19 5.59 -12.99
C GLN A 56 -1.67 5.26 -12.75
N TRP A 57 -1.95 4.28 -11.88
CA TRP A 57 -3.32 3.95 -11.53
C TRP A 57 -4.01 5.10 -10.77
N ILE A 58 -3.31 5.75 -9.85
CA ILE A 58 -3.83 6.92 -9.10
C ILE A 58 -4.17 8.05 -10.08
N GLU A 59 -3.30 8.39 -11.03
CA GLU A 59 -3.57 9.42 -12.04
C GLU A 59 -4.83 9.14 -12.86
N GLN A 60 -5.09 7.86 -13.16
CA GLN A 60 -6.29 7.45 -13.92
C GLN A 60 -7.58 7.51 -13.10
N HIS A 61 -7.52 7.23 -11.80
CA HIS A 61 -8.71 7.09 -10.95
C HIS A 61 -9.00 8.33 -10.09
N TYR A 62 -7.99 9.19 -9.89
CA TYR A 62 -8.05 10.44 -9.14
C TYR A 62 -7.39 11.58 -9.94
N PRO A 63 -7.92 11.96 -11.12
CA PRO A 63 -7.30 12.94 -12.01
C PRO A 63 -7.17 14.35 -11.39
N ASP A 64 -8.02 14.67 -10.41
CA ASP A 64 -8.04 15.95 -9.71
C ASP A 64 -7.30 15.91 -8.36
N LEU A 65 -6.51 14.85 -8.09
CA LEU A 65 -5.78 14.68 -6.82
C LEU A 65 -4.80 15.83 -6.59
N ARG A 66 -4.92 16.52 -5.45
CA ARG A 66 -4.01 17.62 -5.06
C ARG A 66 -3.15 17.28 -3.86
N SER A 67 -3.59 16.32 -3.06
CA SER A 67 -2.98 15.99 -1.78
C SER A 67 -3.11 14.52 -1.43
N LEU A 68 -2.05 13.97 -0.85
CA LEU A 68 -1.95 12.56 -0.58
C LEU A 68 -1.23 12.31 0.74
N VAL A 69 -1.80 11.45 1.58
CA VAL A 69 -1.17 10.95 2.81
C VAL A 69 -0.73 9.50 2.56
N ILE A 70 0.53 9.17 2.86
CA ILE A 70 1.04 7.79 2.77
C ILE A 70 1.46 7.32 4.15
N VAL A 71 0.94 6.18 4.60
CA VAL A 71 1.43 5.51 5.81
C VAL A 71 2.36 4.38 5.39
N CYS A 72 3.66 4.52 5.68
CA CYS A 72 4.70 3.58 5.25
C CYS A 72 5.20 2.69 6.40
N GLY A 73 5.40 1.41 6.10
CA GLY A 73 6.13 0.47 6.93
C GLY A 73 7.65 0.53 6.74
N ASN A 74 8.37 -0.37 7.43
CA ASN A 74 9.82 -0.56 7.24
C ASN A 74 10.19 -1.67 6.22
N GLY A 75 9.18 -2.36 5.67
CA GLY A 75 9.37 -3.44 4.68
C GLY A 75 9.27 -2.96 3.23
N ASN A 76 9.17 -3.92 2.30
CA ASN A 76 9.04 -3.62 0.87
C ASN A 76 7.82 -2.75 0.57
N ASN A 77 6.66 -3.03 1.17
CA ASN A 77 5.44 -2.24 0.95
C ASN A 77 5.65 -0.75 1.29
N GLY A 78 6.36 -0.46 2.38
CA GLY A 78 6.71 0.92 2.74
C GLY A 78 7.69 1.57 1.76
N GLY A 79 8.56 0.79 1.14
CA GLY A 79 9.41 1.22 0.04
C GLY A 79 8.62 1.57 -1.23
N ASP A 80 7.62 0.76 -1.60
CA ASP A 80 6.71 1.07 -2.71
C ASP A 80 5.96 2.38 -2.45
N GLY A 81 5.49 2.58 -1.21
CA GLY A 81 4.87 3.83 -0.77
C GLY A 81 5.81 5.05 -0.84
N LEU A 82 7.10 4.88 -0.55
CA LEU A 82 8.11 5.94 -0.66
C LEU A 82 8.44 6.28 -2.13
N VAL A 83 8.49 5.29 -3.02
CA VAL A 83 8.62 5.52 -4.46
C VAL A 83 7.40 6.29 -4.97
N LEU A 84 6.20 5.86 -4.59
CA LEU A 84 4.96 6.57 -4.91
C LEU A 84 5.00 8.03 -4.42
N ALA A 85 5.44 8.25 -3.17
CA ALA A 85 5.61 9.58 -2.61
C ALA A 85 6.46 10.48 -3.52
N ALA A 86 7.59 9.92 -3.98
CA ALA A 86 8.54 10.64 -4.81
C ALA A 86 7.92 11.05 -6.15
N LEU A 87 7.27 10.12 -6.82
CA LEU A 87 6.60 10.34 -8.11
C LEU A 87 5.46 11.36 -7.99
N ALA A 88 4.58 11.19 -7.00
CA ALA A 88 3.45 12.10 -6.79
C ALA A 88 3.91 13.54 -6.53
N ALA A 89 4.96 13.73 -5.72
CA ALA A 89 5.52 15.05 -5.45
C ALA A 89 6.17 15.67 -6.70
N GLN A 90 6.83 14.87 -7.55
CA GLN A 90 7.37 15.33 -8.84
C GLN A 90 6.26 15.78 -9.80
N SER A 91 5.07 15.19 -9.70
CA SER A 91 3.87 15.60 -10.42
C SER A 91 3.12 16.78 -9.79
N GLY A 92 3.67 17.40 -8.74
CA GLY A 92 3.09 18.58 -8.09
C GLY A 92 2.01 18.30 -7.04
N VAL A 93 1.82 17.04 -6.64
CA VAL A 93 0.90 16.67 -5.55
C VAL A 93 1.53 17.01 -4.20
N ARG A 94 0.74 17.54 -3.26
CA ARG A 94 1.18 17.74 -1.87
C ARG A 94 1.18 16.40 -1.14
N VAL A 95 2.36 15.86 -0.86
CA VAL A 95 2.50 14.54 -0.22
C VAL A 95 2.93 14.68 1.24
N SER A 96 2.22 14.00 2.13
CA SER A 96 2.61 13.78 3.53
C SER A 96 2.94 12.31 3.75
N VAL A 97 4.18 12.00 4.09
CA VAL A 97 4.61 10.62 4.39
C VAL A 97 4.72 10.43 5.89
N TYR A 98 3.92 9.53 6.44
CA TYR A 98 4.04 9.07 7.81
C TYR A 98 4.78 7.74 7.87
N MET A 99 5.74 7.63 8.78
CA MET A 99 6.41 6.38 9.11
C MET A 99 6.53 6.25 10.63
N PRO A 100 6.03 5.17 11.24
CA PRO A 100 6.20 4.93 12.67
C PRO A 100 7.69 4.91 13.07
N PRO A 101 8.04 5.34 14.29
CA PRO A 101 9.39 5.15 14.81
C PRO A 101 9.62 3.65 15.06
N PHE A 102 10.31 2.97 14.16
CA PHE A 102 10.70 1.58 14.36
C PHE A 102 11.93 1.52 15.27
N ALA A 103 11.72 1.16 16.54
CA ALA A 103 12.76 1.13 17.58
C ALA A 103 13.96 0.22 17.21
N GLY A 104 14.95 0.79 16.52
CA GLY A 104 16.17 0.09 16.10
C GLY A 104 16.01 -0.89 14.93
N GLN A 105 14.83 -0.97 14.29
CA GLN A 105 14.69 -1.81 13.09
C GLN A 105 15.09 -1.01 11.85
N THR A 106 16.01 -1.56 11.08
CA THR A 106 16.41 -0.98 9.80
C THR A 106 15.35 -1.25 8.74
N LEU A 107 15.18 -0.32 7.81
CA LEU A 107 14.43 -0.58 6.59
C LEU A 107 15.13 -1.69 5.81
N VAL A 108 14.36 -2.51 5.09
CA VAL A 108 14.92 -3.40 4.08
C VAL A 108 15.64 -2.59 3.00
N GLN A 109 16.68 -3.16 2.39
CA GLN A 109 17.57 -2.41 1.49
C GLN A 109 16.82 -1.63 0.38
N PRO A 110 15.85 -2.20 -0.36
CA PRO A 110 15.11 -1.42 -1.36
C PRO A 110 14.34 -0.24 -0.76
N ALA A 111 13.70 -0.42 0.41
CA ALA A 111 12.99 0.65 1.10
C ALA A 111 13.94 1.74 1.63
N GLN A 112 15.16 1.38 2.01
CA GLN A 112 16.20 2.35 2.37
C GLN A 112 16.59 3.22 1.17
N GLN A 113 16.72 2.61 -0.02
CA GLN A 113 16.98 3.36 -1.26
C GLN A 113 15.79 4.27 -1.62
N ALA A 114 14.56 3.80 -1.44
CA ALA A 114 13.36 4.61 -1.62
C ALA A 114 13.33 5.82 -0.68
N LEU A 115 13.69 5.61 0.59
CA LEU A 115 13.76 6.68 1.58
C LEU A 115 14.83 7.71 1.20
N GLN A 116 16.02 7.26 0.79
CA GLN A 116 17.08 8.15 0.33
C GLN A 116 16.62 9.00 -0.87
N ALA A 117 15.93 8.40 -1.84
CA ALA A 117 15.37 9.11 -2.98
C ALA A 117 14.33 10.17 -2.55
N TRP A 118 13.40 9.81 -1.65
CA TRP A 118 12.41 10.73 -1.09
C TRP A 118 13.04 11.93 -0.38
N LEU A 119 14.05 11.69 0.46
CA LEU A 119 14.75 12.75 1.18
C LEU A 119 15.60 13.63 0.24
N ALA A 120 16.24 13.04 -0.77
CA ALA A 120 17.10 13.78 -1.70
C ALA A 120 16.33 14.84 -2.53
N GLN A 121 15.03 14.65 -2.75
CA GLN A 121 14.16 15.63 -3.40
C GLN A 121 13.46 16.61 -2.44
N GLY A 122 13.88 16.65 -1.17
CA GLY A 122 13.33 17.56 -0.15
C GLY A 122 12.10 17.02 0.58
N GLY A 123 11.78 15.73 0.42
CA GLY A 123 10.75 15.05 1.20
C GLY A 123 11.11 14.97 2.68
N HIS A 124 10.10 14.85 3.54
CA HIS A 124 10.26 14.68 4.98
C HIS A 124 9.36 13.55 5.48
N LEU A 125 9.76 12.94 6.60
CA LEU A 125 8.94 11.96 7.30
C LEU A 125 8.23 12.62 8.48
N LEU A 126 6.95 12.30 8.63
CA LEU A 126 6.18 12.54 9.84
C LEU A 126 6.21 11.28 10.70
N HIS A 127 6.45 11.46 12.00
CA HIS A 127 6.44 10.37 12.98
C HIS A 127 5.29 10.49 13.98
N ASP A 128 4.50 11.55 13.86
CA ASP A 128 3.33 11.85 14.69
C ASP A 128 2.08 11.89 13.82
N LEU A 129 1.11 11.02 14.13
CA LEU A 129 -0.17 10.92 13.41
C LEU A 129 -0.98 12.22 13.53
N ALA A 130 -0.81 13.00 14.60
CA ALA A 130 -1.52 14.26 14.79
C ALA A 130 -1.10 15.34 13.77
N ARG A 131 0.01 15.13 13.06
CA ARG A 131 0.52 16.05 12.03
C ARG A 131 0.07 15.70 10.61
N LEU A 132 -0.61 14.57 10.43
CA LEU A 132 -1.11 14.17 9.12
C LEU A 132 -2.30 15.04 8.69
N ASP A 133 -2.35 15.35 7.39
CA ASP A 133 -3.46 16.08 6.79
C ASP A 133 -4.70 15.18 6.76
N THR A 134 -5.70 15.51 7.58
CA THR A 134 -6.96 14.75 7.67
C THR A 134 -7.97 15.15 6.59
N GLN A 135 -7.62 16.13 5.74
CA GLN A 135 -8.40 16.62 4.61
C GLN A 135 -7.74 16.30 3.27
N ALA A 136 -6.76 15.39 3.25
CA ALA A 136 -6.13 14.97 2.01
C ALA A 136 -7.14 14.27 1.08
N ASP A 137 -6.86 14.31 -0.22
CA ASP A 137 -7.77 13.73 -1.21
C ASP A 137 -7.72 12.19 -1.21
N LEU A 138 -6.59 11.61 -0.81
CA LEU A 138 -6.36 10.16 -0.76
C LEU A 138 -5.41 9.78 0.37
N VAL A 139 -5.71 8.67 1.06
CA VAL A 139 -4.76 7.98 1.94
C VAL A 139 -4.27 6.71 1.24
N VAL A 140 -2.96 6.49 1.24
CA VAL A 140 -2.32 5.27 0.76
C VAL A 140 -1.80 4.46 1.93
N ASP A 141 -2.31 3.24 2.06
CA ASP A 141 -1.83 2.23 2.98
C ASP A 141 -0.69 1.43 2.37
N ALA A 142 0.53 1.77 2.80
CA ALA A 142 1.78 1.09 2.48
C ALA A 142 2.45 0.56 3.77
N LEU A 143 1.65 0.28 4.81
CA LEU A 143 2.15 0.04 6.17
C LEU A 143 2.68 -1.39 6.34
N LEU A 144 1.95 -2.38 5.87
CA LEU A 144 2.26 -3.80 5.99
C LEU A 144 1.87 -4.51 4.69
N GLY A 145 2.71 -5.44 4.21
CA GLY A 145 2.40 -6.29 3.05
C GLY A 145 2.14 -7.75 3.46
N ILE A 146 2.41 -8.70 2.55
CA ILE A 146 2.30 -10.17 2.78
C ILE A 146 3.18 -10.76 3.89
N GLY A 147 3.90 -9.94 4.65
CA GLY A 147 4.78 -10.39 5.75
C GLY A 147 4.12 -10.48 7.11
N VAL A 148 2.87 -10.03 7.26
CA VAL A 148 2.16 -10.04 8.54
C VAL A 148 1.93 -11.48 9.00
N ARG A 149 2.21 -11.75 10.27
CA ARG A 149 1.84 -12.99 10.96
C ARG A 149 1.30 -12.66 12.34
N GLY A 150 0.20 -13.31 12.72
CA GLY A 150 -0.45 -13.06 14.01
C GLY A 150 -1.04 -11.65 14.15
N ALA A 151 -1.27 -11.21 15.39
CA ALA A 151 -1.89 -9.92 15.65
C ALA A 151 -0.98 -8.75 15.27
N VAL A 152 -1.58 -7.68 14.73
CA VAL A 152 -0.86 -6.43 14.44
C VAL A 152 -0.33 -5.84 15.74
N ARG A 153 0.94 -5.42 15.71
CA ARG A 153 1.57 -4.78 16.89
C ARG A 153 0.81 -3.51 17.30
N PRO A 154 0.70 -3.19 18.61
CA PRO A 154 -0.13 -2.08 19.08
C PRO A 154 0.21 -0.71 18.49
N ASP A 155 1.48 -0.44 18.20
CA ASP A 155 1.96 0.78 17.54
C ASP A 155 1.38 0.92 16.12
N LEU A 156 1.44 -0.15 15.34
CA LEU A 156 0.89 -0.18 13.98
C LEU A 156 -0.64 -0.22 13.98
N ALA A 157 -1.26 -0.88 14.95
CA ALA A 157 -2.71 -0.93 15.10
C ALA A 157 -3.30 0.48 15.28
N LYS A 158 -2.61 1.38 15.99
CA LYS A 158 -3.02 2.80 16.10
C LYS A 158 -3.01 3.53 14.77
N VAL A 159 -2.05 3.23 13.90
CA VAL A 159 -1.97 3.80 12.54
C VAL A 159 -3.15 3.30 11.71
N ILE A 160 -3.43 1.99 11.74
CA ILE A 160 -4.57 1.40 11.04
C ILE A 160 -5.90 2.00 11.54
N GLN A 161 -6.03 2.18 12.86
CA GLN A 161 -7.21 2.84 13.43
C GLN A 161 -7.34 4.27 12.93
N TRP A 162 -6.26 5.05 12.93
CA TRP A 162 -6.26 6.40 12.37
C TRP A 162 -6.71 6.40 10.91
N VAL A 163 -6.18 5.51 10.07
CA VAL A 163 -6.60 5.39 8.67
C VAL A 163 -8.11 5.11 8.56
N ASN A 164 -8.61 4.16 9.36
CA ASN A 164 -10.01 3.74 9.31
C ASN A 164 -11.02 4.75 9.88
N THR A 165 -10.61 5.67 10.74
CA THR A 165 -11.51 6.65 11.37
C THR A 165 -11.77 7.89 10.53
N HIS A 166 -10.93 8.16 9.53
CA HIS A 166 -11.08 9.33 8.67
C HIS A 166 -11.90 9.02 7.42
N SER A 167 -12.55 10.05 6.86
CA SER A 167 -13.46 9.92 5.72
C SER A 167 -12.77 9.87 4.35
N MET A 168 -11.45 10.03 4.31
CA MET A 168 -10.67 9.99 3.07
C MET A 168 -10.76 8.59 2.44
N PRO A 169 -10.84 8.47 1.10
CA PRO A 169 -10.73 7.17 0.46
C PRO A 169 -9.35 6.58 0.76
N VAL A 170 -9.30 5.25 0.94
CA VAL A 170 -8.06 4.52 1.24
C VAL A 170 -7.70 3.60 0.08
N LEU A 171 -6.47 3.71 -0.39
CA LEU A 171 -5.84 2.80 -1.35
C LEU A 171 -4.81 1.93 -0.64
N ALA A 172 -5.02 0.62 -0.58
CA ALA A 172 -4.02 -0.30 -0.05
C ALA A 172 -3.07 -0.80 -1.15
N LEU A 173 -1.78 -0.82 -0.83
CA LEU A 173 -0.75 -1.41 -1.68
C LEU A 173 -0.53 -2.86 -1.29
N ASP A 174 -0.54 -3.75 -2.28
CA ASP A 174 -0.40 -5.20 -2.18
C ASP A 174 -1.58 -5.88 -1.48
N ILE A 175 -1.76 -5.58 -0.19
CA ILE A 175 -2.79 -6.11 0.68
C ILE A 175 -3.17 -5.07 1.74
N PRO A 176 -4.45 -4.96 2.17
CA PRO A 176 -4.80 -4.09 3.29
C PRO A 176 -4.02 -4.48 4.55
N SER A 177 -3.31 -3.52 5.13
CA SER A 177 -2.49 -3.73 6.31
C SER A 177 -3.30 -4.32 7.45
N GLY A 178 -2.81 -5.42 8.04
CA GLY A 178 -3.48 -6.16 9.11
C GLY A 178 -4.34 -7.33 8.65
N LEU A 179 -4.52 -7.51 7.35
CA LEU A 179 -5.09 -8.73 6.76
C LEU A 179 -4.01 -9.82 6.66
N GLN A 180 -4.33 -11.05 7.05
CA GLN A 180 -3.46 -12.21 6.82
C GLN A 180 -3.60 -12.66 5.36
N ALA A 181 -2.52 -12.59 4.58
CA ALA A 181 -2.54 -12.86 3.14
C ALA A 181 -3.00 -14.30 2.80
N ASP A 182 -2.45 -15.31 3.47
CA ASP A 182 -2.75 -16.72 3.14
C ASP A 182 -4.14 -17.19 3.61
N SER A 183 -4.77 -16.50 4.56
CA SER A 183 -6.04 -16.95 5.18
C SER A 183 -7.21 -15.98 5.03
N GLY A 184 -6.96 -14.72 4.63
CA GLY A 184 -7.95 -13.65 4.60
C GLY A 184 -8.48 -13.25 5.99
N THR A 185 -7.91 -13.76 7.08
CA THR A 185 -8.40 -13.46 8.44
C THR A 185 -7.79 -12.17 8.98
N VAL A 186 -8.53 -11.48 9.86
CA VAL A 186 -8.05 -10.30 10.58
C VAL A 186 -7.79 -10.66 12.04
N ALA A 187 -6.56 -10.46 12.51
CA ALA A 187 -6.19 -10.66 13.91
C ALA A 187 -6.05 -9.30 14.61
N GLY A 188 -7.19 -8.75 15.06
CA GLY A 188 -7.27 -7.44 15.72
C GLY A 188 -7.90 -6.38 14.83
N VAL A 189 -7.10 -5.70 14.01
CA VAL A 189 -7.55 -4.63 13.12
C VAL A 189 -6.87 -4.73 11.75
N ALA A 190 -7.61 -4.41 10.69
CA ALA A 190 -7.09 -4.27 9.34
C ALA A 190 -7.61 -2.98 8.70
N VAL A 191 -6.86 -2.46 7.73
CA VAL A 191 -7.26 -1.30 6.93
C VAL A 191 -8.51 -1.62 6.11
N ARG A 192 -9.45 -0.68 6.07
CA ARG A 192 -10.67 -0.74 5.25
C ARG A 192 -10.44 0.05 3.97
N ALA A 193 -9.80 -0.59 2.99
CA ALA A 193 -9.47 0.03 1.73
C ALA A 193 -10.70 0.13 0.81
N LYS A 194 -10.84 1.26 0.11
CA LYS A 194 -11.80 1.43 -0.99
C LYS A 194 -11.34 0.66 -2.24
N ALA A 195 -10.02 0.57 -2.43
CA ALA A 195 -9.39 -0.23 -3.48
C ALA A 195 -8.06 -0.78 -2.97
N THR A 196 -7.65 -1.93 -3.50
CA THR A 196 -6.34 -2.55 -3.25
C THR A 196 -5.67 -2.81 -4.58
N LEU A 197 -4.43 -2.37 -4.75
CA LEU A 197 -3.59 -2.76 -5.88
C LEU A 197 -2.64 -3.85 -5.44
N THR A 198 -2.97 -5.08 -5.79
CA THR A 198 -2.05 -6.20 -5.62
C THR A 198 -0.89 -6.08 -6.60
N LEU A 199 0.31 -6.37 -6.10
CA LEU A 199 1.54 -6.29 -6.86
C LEU A 199 2.03 -7.71 -7.16
N VAL A 200 2.58 -7.94 -8.35
CA VAL A 200 3.06 -9.25 -8.83
C VAL A 200 1.95 -10.26 -9.14
N ALA A 201 1.17 -10.71 -8.14
CA ALA A 201 0.11 -11.71 -8.30
C ALA A 201 -0.88 -11.68 -7.12
N LEU A 202 -2.14 -12.08 -7.35
CA LEU A 202 -3.17 -12.28 -6.31
C LEU A 202 -3.20 -13.72 -5.82
#